data_AF-R7UF49-F1
#
_entry.id   AF-R7UF49-F1
#
_cell.length_a   1.000
_cell.length_b   1.000
_cell.length_c   1.000
_cell.angle_alpha   90.00
_cell.angle_beta   90.00
_cell.angle_gamma   90.00
#
_symmetry.space_group_name_H-M   'P 1'
#
loop_
_entity.id
_entity.type
_entity.pdbx_description
1 polymer ?
#
loop_
_entity_poly.entity_id
_entity_poly.type
_entity_poly.pdbx_seq_one_letter_code
_entity_poly.pdbx_strand_id
1 'polypeptide(L)'
;GKWVTIRTCLSICPEHCAQRGCQDPSCLDLHVCRFYFLSECNFKGNACRFGHDLQSPHNVRALRYHLLNGLTDDQIGALLRLCRSEATLPRVCKFYCAGGKGCSKQVNCQDLHLCKFFILGSCSFENKCKRSHNIGDQQVVNILRTYGLNGRAEDELNGMYSGGATAMQPDKNYSQGHPSEVLPHAGSSPKKIPVKQSPNSKKGLDKEGDKMKMSSIICVHALVDQCKFGEKCLKVHSSKPYQWQYEGQDGEWISVPDQANDELQKKYVLPSNADCRDCPFASSKVRLVTTPSSSRSVSKFATEWIWYWKDEWGNWNEYGIARGGLDKADISSKDIEDAYAEDTPFRSFSTQRFKYKIDLQKMVQRNLIEDTERPVSRRPRLPGVGDQMVSSHSESSHIPSHWDKIEVGSGTYTFVEVDRGSPEWSTLSNKFRKTMPNERVREIVRIQNEELWEAFSWKKKWMQKDLTDVNEKLLFHGTRKEYVDAIAQQGFDWRISGLSVGTKFGKGSYFARDASYSKNYTDSRQLFLVRVLVGDTVQGHPNYVKPPMKSSPGGKAYNSCVNDPSNPAIYVIFEHAQTYPEYLITY
;
A
#
# COMPACT_ATOMS: atom_id res chain seq x y z
N GLY A 1 -26.38 -17.03 20.49
CA GLY A 1 -25.45 -16.01 19.96
C GLY A 1 -24.84 -16.51 18.67
N LYS A 2 -24.62 -15.64 17.69
CA LYS A 2 -23.85 -16.01 16.49
C LYS A 2 -22.37 -16.09 16.87
N TRP A 3 -21.76 -17.25 16.70
CA TRP A 3 -20.33 -17.44 16.89
C TRP A 3 -19.58 -16.86 15.69
N VAL A 4 -18.51 -16.13 15.94
CA VAL A 4 -17.59 -15.60 14.92
C VAL A 4 -16.29 -16.38 15.03
N THR A 5 -15.85 -17.00 13.94
CA THR A 5 -14.57 -17.71 13.90
C THR A 5 -13.45 -16.74 13.55
N ILE A 6 -12.53 -16.52 14.48
CA ILE A 6 -11.33 -15.71 14.25
C ILE A 6 -10.38 -16.51 13.34
N ARG A 7 -9.94 -15.90 12.23
CA ARG A 7 -8.87 -16.43 11.37
C ARG A 7 -7.73 -15.43 11.34
N THR A 8 -6.53 -15.87 11.68
CA THR A 8 -5.29 -15.08 11.59
C THR A 8 -4.35 -15.68 10.54
N CYS A 9 -3.56 -14.82 9.89
CA CYS A 9 -2.49 -15.22 8.98
C CYS A 9 -1.15 -15.44 9.71
N LEU A 10 -1.10 -15.25 11.04
CA LEU A 10 0.09 -15.49 11.84
C LEU A 10 0.51 -16.97 11.74
N SER A 11 1.75 -17.21 11.32
CA SER A 11 2.35 -18.54 11.21
C SER A 11 3.71 -18.60 11.91
N ILE A 12 4.29 -19.79 12.01
CA ILE A 12 5.67 -20.01 12.43
C ILE A 12 6.55 -20.06 11.17
N CYS A 13 7.68 -19.36 11.18
CA CYS A 13 8.54 -19.24 10.00
C CYS A 13 9.13 -20.62 9.62
N PRO A 14 8.87 -21.14 8.40
CA PRO A 14 9.40 -22.43 7.97
C PRO A 14 10.93 -22.48 7.93
N GLU A 15 11.56 -21.37 7.53
CA GLU A 15 13.01 -21.25 7.38
C GLU A 15 13.73 -21.05 8.72
N HIS A 16 13.04 -20.51 9.74
CA HIS A 16 13.60 -20.41 11.10
C HIS A 16 13.90 -21.79 11.70
N CYS A 17 13.03 -22.76 11.44
CA CYS A 17 13.22 -24.14 11.86
C CYS A 17 14.17 -24.94 10.93
N ALA A 18 14.72 -24.33 9.88
CA ALA A 18 15.67 -24.95 8.96
C ALA A 18 17.12 -24.86 9.45
N GLN A 19 18.01 -25.67 8.89
CA GLN A 19 19.41 -25.78 9.36
C GLN A 19 20.20 -24.47 9.27
N ARG A 20 19.83 -23.60 8.31
CA ARG A 20 20.45 -22.28 8.05
C ARG A 20 19.78 -21.12 8.81
N GLY A 21 18.61 -21.36 9.40
CA GLY A 21 17.77 -20.31 9.99
C GLY A 21 17.21 -19.33 8.95
N CYS A 22 16.24 -18.53 9.37
CA CYS A 22 15.69 -17.46 8.54
C CYS A 22 16.67 -16.30 8.48
N GLN A 23 17.10 -15.93 7.28
CA GLN A 23 18.00 -14.78 7.01
C GLN A 23 17.25 -13.60 6.38
N ASP A 24 15.92 -13.72 6.23
CA ASP A 24 15.09 -12.69 5.64
C ASP A 24 14.78 -11.61 6.69
N PRO A 25 15.31 -10.38 6.54
CA PRO A 25 15.06 -9.30 7.48
C PRO A 25 13.59 -8.84 7.48
N SER A 26 12.85 -9.15 6.40
CA SER A 26 11.44 -8.82 6.19
C SER A 26 10.46 -9.90 6.64
N CYS A 27 10.94 -11.02 7.21
CA CYS A 27 10.06 -12.09 7.68
C CYS A 27 9.09 -11.59 8.79
N LEU A 28 7.81 -11.98 8.65
CA LEU A 28 6.68 -11.60 9.51
C LEU A 28 6.00 -12.80 10.18
N ASP A 29 6.62 -13.97 10.10
CA ASP A 29 6.21 -15.19 10.80
C ASP A 29 7.02 -15.37 12.08
N LEU A 30 6.48 -16.06 13.08
CA LEU A 30 7.17 -16.23 14.36
C LEU A 30 8.45 -17.06 14.21
N HIS A 31 9.55 -16.51 14.71
CA HIS A 31 10.84 -17.16 14.93
C HIS A 31 10.85 -17.82 16.31
N VAL A 32 10.09 -18.90 16.44
CA VAL A 32 9.97 -19.70 17.66
C VAL A 32 10.03 -21.18 17.34
N CYS A 33 10.36 -21.98 18.34
CA CYS A 33 10.24 -23.42 18.27
C CYS A 33 8.78 -23.80 18.01
N ARG A 34 8.51 -24.47 16.89
CA ARG A 34 7.17 -24.98 16.60
C ARG A 34 6.63 -25.92 17.68
N PHE A 35 7.50 -26.69 18.34
CA PHE A 35 7.08 -27.61 19.40
C PHE A 35 6.76 -26.92 20.72
N TYR A 36 7.18 -25.65 20.91
CA TYR A 36 6.82 -24.88 22.11
C TYR A 36 5.32 -24.54 22.16
N PHE A 37 4.72 -24.25 21.00
CA PHE A 37 3.28 -23.93 20.92
C PHE A 37 2.40 -25.09 20.47
N LEU A 38 2.95 -26.07 19.73
CA LEU A 38 2.17 -27.19 19.22
C LEU A 38 2.12 -28.39 20.18
N SER A 39 3.09 -28.51 21.10
CA SER A 39 3.17 -29.56 22.12
C SER A 39 4.17 -29.20 23.24
N GLU A 40 4.90 -30.17 23.79
CA GLU A 40 5.99 -29.95 24.73
C GLU A 40 7.33 -30.00 24.00
N CYS A 41 8.11 -28.92 24.08
CA CYS A 41 9.48 -28.94 23.62
C CYS A 41 10.36 -29.75 24.58
N ASN A 42 11.04 -30.78 24.06
CA ASN A 42 11.97 -31.61 24.85
C ASN A 42 13.20 -30.85 25.39
N PHE A 43 13.41 -29.60 24.96
CA PHE A 43 14.49 -28.72 25.41
C PHE A 43 13.89 -27.55 26.18
N LYS A 44 14.19 -27.44 27.48
CA LYS A 44 13.62 -26.39 28.35
C LYS A 44 14.37 -25.06 28.20
N GLY A 45 13.60 -23.97 28.12
CA GLY A 45 14.12 -22.59 28.10
C GLY A 45 15.19 -22.35 27.03
N ASN A 46 16.32 -21.76 27.42
CA ASN A 46 17.40 -21.37 26.52
C ASN A 46 18.17 -22.54 25.89
N ALA A 47 17.90 -23.78 26.30
CA ALA A 47 18.52 -24.97 25.69
C ALA A 47 17.94 -25.29 24.30
N CYS A 48 16.77 -24.72 23.97
CA CYS A 48 16.15 -24.89 22.65
C CYS A 48 16.80 -23.95 21.62
N ARG A 49 17.48 -24.52 20.62
CA ARG A 49 18.11 -23.77 19.51
C ARG A 49 17.15 -22.84 18.76
N PHE A 50 15.86 -23.15 18.73
CA PHE A 50 14.86 -22.39 17.97
C PHE A 50 14.17 -21.29 18.81
N GLY A 51 14.48 -21.20 20.11
CA GLY A 51 13.97 -20.16 21.01
C GLY A 51 12.47 -20.30 21.34
N HIS A 52 12.10 -19.91 22.55
CA HIS A 52 10.70 -19.92 23.04
C HIS A 52 10.18 -18.51 23.34
N ASP A 53 10.97 -17.48 23.02
CA ASP A 53 10.72 -16.12 23.45
C ASP A 53 9.89 -15.34 22.42
N LEU A 54 8.61 -15.12 22.70
CA LEU A 54 7.76 -14.23 21.90
C LEU A 54 8.10 -12.75 22.08
N GLN A 55 8.85 -12.39 23.11
CA GLN A 55 9.31 -11.04 23.37
C GLN A 55 10.60 -10.69 22.63
N SER A 56 11.14 -11.63 21.83
CA SER A 56 12.27 -11.32 20.97
C SER A 56 11.92 -10.16 20.02
N PRO A 57 12.87 -9.27 19.68
CA PRO A 57 12.59 -8.11 18.82
C PRO A 57 11.91 -8.48 17.48
N HIS A 58 12.24 -9.65 16.93
CA HIS A 58 11.60 -10.18 15.73
C HIS A 58 10.15 -10.61 16.00
N ASN A 59 9.89 -11.40 17.05
CA ASN A 59 8.57 -11.94 17.33
C ASN A 59 7.59 -10.86 17.78
N VAL A 60 8.03 -9.87 18.55
CA VAL A 60 7.21 -8.68 18.87
C VAL A 60 6.81 -7.93 17.61
N ARG A 61 7.73 -7.77 16.65
CA ARG A 61 7.45 -7.15 15.36
C ARG A 61 6.44 -7.97 14.54
N ALA A 62 6.59 -9.29 14.48
CA ALA A 62 5.63 -10.18 13.83
C ALA A 62 4.24 -10.09 14.50
N LEU A 63 4.15 -10.19 15.84
CA LEU A 63 2.89 -10.10 16.57
C LEU A 63 2.20 -8.74 16.40
N ARG A 64 2.97 -7.63 16.40
CA ARG A 64 2.43 -6.29 16.11
C ARG A 64 1.88 -6.20 14.69
N TYR A 65 2.58 -6.75 13.70
CA TYR A 65 2.11 -6.78 12.32
C TYR A 65 0.75 -7.48 12.19
N HIS A 66 0.56 -8.58 12.92
CA HIS A 66 -0.70 -9.32 12.92
C HIS A 66 -1.75 -8.80 13.92
N LEU A 67 -1.48 -7.70 14.64
CA LEU A 67 -2.34 -7.11 15.69
C LEU A 67 -2.63 -8.04 16.88
N LEU A 68 -1.65 -8.87 17.25
CA LEU A 68 -1.78 -9.88 18.31
C LEU A 68 -0.83 -9.64 19.50
N ASN A 69 -0.14 -8.50 19.56
CA ASN A 69 0.83 -8.16 20.61
C ASN A 69 0.23 -8.04 22.02
N GLY A 70 -1.09 -7.84 22.14
CA GLY A 70 -1.82 -7.78 23.41
C GLY A 70 -2.26 -9.15 23.95
N LEU A 71 -1.99 -10.23 23.21
CA LEU A 71 -2.35 -11.59 23.63
C LEU A 71 -1.22 -12.26 24.39
N THR A 72 -1.59 -13.08 25.37
CA THR A 72 -0.66 -13.92 26.13
C THR A 72 -0.11 -15.06 25.26
N ASP A 73 1.06 -15.61 25.63
CA ASP A 73 1.68 -16.77 24.98
C ASP A 73 0.69 -17.93 24.79
N ASP A 74 -0.15 -18.21 25.79
CA ASP A 74 -1.18 -19.26 25.72
C ASP A 74 -2.26 -18.97 24.68
N GLN A 75 -2.69 -17.71 24.58
CA GLN A 75 -3.67 -17.26 23.58
C GLN A 75 -3.07 -17.29 22.16
N ILE A 76 -1.81 -16.90 21.99
CA ILE A 76 -1.09 -17.03 20.72
C ILE A 76 -0.95 -18.50 20.33
N GLY A 77 -0.58 -19.37 21.27
CA GLY A 77 -0.54 -20.80 21.06
C GLY A 77 -1.90 -21.37 20.65
N ALA A 78 -2.98 -20.93 21.28
CA ALA A 78 -4.33 -21.33 20.91
C ALA A 78 -4.70 -20.89 19.48
N LEU A 79 -4.36 -19.66 19.09
CA LEU A 79 -4.59 -19.14 17.74
C LEU A 79 -3.80 -19.91 16.68
N LEU A 80 -2.53 -20.23 16.91
CA LEU A 80 -1.72 -21.04 15.99
C LEU A 80 -2.26 -22.47 15.84
N ARG A 81 -2.87 -23.02 16.90
CA ARG A 81 -3.54 -24.33 16.86
C ARG A 81 -4.87 -24.29 16.12
N LEU A 82 -5.58 -23.15 16.13
CA LEU A 82 -6.85 -22.93 15.42
C LEU A 82 -6.65 -22.55 13.95
N CYS A 83 -5.62 -21.76 13.64
CA CYS A 83 -5.31 -21.23 12.31
C CYS A 83 -4.07 -21.93 11.74
N ARG A 84 -4.22 -23.21 11.39
CA ARG A 84 -3.10 -24.04 10.92
C ARG A 84 -2.57 -23.58 9.56
N SER A 85 -1.26 -23.34 9.48
CA SER A 85 -0.49 -23.16 8.24
C SER A 85 0.34 -24.42 7.92
N GLU A 86 0.98 -24.46 6.73
CA GLU A 86 1.91 -25.56 6.35
C GLU A 86 3.00 -25.80 7.41
N ALA A 87 3.45 -24.76 8.12
CA ALA A 87 4.48 -24.88 9.15
C ALA A 87 3.99 -25.57 10.43
N THR A 88 2.68 -25.52 10.68
CA THR A 88 2.00 -26.07 11.88
C THR A 88 1.30 -27.40 11.63
N LEU A 89 1.36 -27.91 10.40
CA LEU A 89 0.93 -29.25 10.02
C LEU A 89 2.12 -30.21 9.99
N PRO A 90 1.93 -31.48 10.37
CA PRO A 90 2.94 -32.50 10.16
C PRO A 90 3.24 -32.66 8.66
N ARG A 91 4.52 -32.74 8.29
CA ARG A 91 4.88 -32.97 6.88
C ARG A 91 4.67 -34.43 6.51
N VAL A 92 4.39 -34.69 5.23
CA VAL A 92 4.42 -36.05 4.68
C VAL A 92 5.84 -36.41 4.26
N CYS A 93 6.30 -37.60 4.66
CA CYS A 93 7.67 -38.05 4.43
C CYS A 93 7.96 -38.24 2.94
N LYS A 94 8.81 -37.38 2.37
CA LYS A 94 9.21 -37.43 0.95
C LYS A 94 9.84 -38.77 0.54
N PHE A 95 10.63 -39.39 1.42
CA PHE A 95 11.32 -40.66 1.14
C PHE A 95 10.36 -41.85 1.19
N TYR A 96 9.35 -41.79 2.06
CA TYR A 96 8.24 -42.74 2.04
C TYR A 96 7.43 -42.57 0.75
N CYS A 97 7.17 -41.34 0.31
CA CYS A 97 6.41 -41.06 -0.91
C CYS A 97 7.16 -41.31 -2.24
N ALA A 98 8.49 -41.49 -2.24
CA ALA A 98 9.28 -41.50 -3.48
C ALA A 98 9.33 -42.84 -4.26
N GLY A 99 8.65 -43.91 -3.84
CA GLY A 99 8.52 -45.12 -4.68
C GLY A 99 9.64 -46.17 -4.55
N GLY A 100 10.82 -45.79 -4.04
CA GLY A 100 12.02 -46.64 -3.95
C GLY A 100 12.19 -47.42 -2.63
N LYS A 101 13.41 -47.42 -2.05
CA LYS A 101 13.80 -48.16 -0.82
C LYS A 101 13.01 -47.82 0.47
N GLY A 102 11.99 -46.97 0.39
CA GLY A 102 11.23 -46.50 1.55
C GLY A 102 12.03 -45.54 2.45
N CYS A 103 11.40 -45.06 3.52
CA CYS A 103 12.04 -44.23 4.52
C CYS A 103 12.93 -45.09 5.44
N SER A 104 14.25 -44.86 5.44
CA SER A 104 15.20 -45.60 6.29
C SER A 104 15.00 -45.36 7.80
N LYS A 105 14.29 -44.31 8.18
CA LYS A 105 13.99 -43.99 9.59
C LYS A 105 12.79 -44.76 10.16
N GLN A 106 11.98 -45.40 9.30
CA GLN A 106 10.82 -46.21 9.71
C GLN A 106 9.99 -45.54 10.81
N VAL A 107 9.75 -46.22 11.94
CA VAL A 107 8.97 -45.71 13.10
C VAL A 107 9.58 -44.48 13.76
N ASN A 108 10.88 -44.22 13.59
CA ASN A 108 11.58 -43.06 14.14
C ASN A 108 11.54 -41.83 13.20
N CYS A 109 10.86 -41.94 12.05
CA CYS A 109 10.64 -40.82 11.16
C CYS A 109 9.70 -39.80 11.81
N GLN A 110 10.06 -38.52 11.74
CA GLN A 110 9.29 -37.39 12.29
C GLN A 110 8.29 -36.80 11.29
N ASP A 111 8.23 -37.34 10.07
CA ASP A 111 7.28 -36.96 9.02
C ASP A 111 6.29 -38.12 8.79
N LEU A 112 5.03 -37.82 8.44
CA LEU A 112 3.95 -38.79 8.27
C LEU A 112 4.25 -39.80 7.16
N HIS A 113 4.07 -41.09 7.46
CA HIS A 113 4.12 -42.18 6.48
C HIS A 113 2.75 -42.47 5.86
N LEU A 114 2.17 -41.45 5.22
CA LEU A 114 0.89 -41.55 4.51
C LEU A 114 1.05 -41.26 3.01
N CYS A 115 0.05 -41.65 2.22
CA CYS A 115 -0.08 -41.19 0.85
C CYS A 115 -0.32 -39.67 0.82
N LYS A 116 0.54 -38.93 0.10
CA LYS A 116 0.40 -37.48 -0.06
C LYS A 116 -0.95 -37.09 -0.70
N PHE A 117 -1.41 -37.85 -1.69
CA PHE A 117 -2.68 -37.55 -2.36
C PHE A 117 -3.88 -37.93 -1.50
N PHE A 118 -3.74 -38.91 -0.60
CA PHE A 118 -4.81 -39.30 0.33
C PHE A 118 -5.08 -38.19 1.33
N ILE A 119 -4.05 -37.68 1.99
CA ILE A 119 -4.19 -36.60 2.98
C ILE A 119 -4.60 -35.25 2.34
N LEU A 120 -4.54 -35.14 1.01
CA LEU A 120 -5.07 -34.01 0.23
C LEU A 120 -6.49 -34.27 -0.32
N GLY A 121 -7.11 -35.40 0.00
CA GLY A 121 -8.44 -35.80 -0.50
C GLY A 121 -8.49 -36.07 -2.01
N SER A 122 -7.37 -36.37 -2.67
CA SER A 122 -7.25 -36.49 -4.14
C SER A 122 -6.64 -37.81 -4.62
N CYS A 123 -6.54 -38.84 -3.77
CA CYS A 123 -5.96 -40.12 -4.17
C CYS A 123 -6.93 -40.94 -5.05
N SER A 124 -6.62 -41.03 -6.34
CA SER A 124 -7.43 -41.80 -7.31
C SER A 124 -7.26 -43.32 -7.23
N PHE A 125 -6.39 -43.82 -6.35
CA PHE A 125 -6.03 -45.25 -6.29
C PHE A 125 -6.70 -46.00 -5.13
N GLU A 126 -7.41 -45.31 -4.23
CA GLU A 126 -8.14 -45.90 -3.09
C GLU A 126 -7.38 -47.07 -2.44
N ASN A 127 -7.99 -48.26 -2.36
CA ASN A 127 -7.44 -49.46 -1.76
C ASN A 127 -6.29 -50.12 -2.57
N LYS A 128 -6.04 -49.67 -3.80
CA LYS A 128 -4.93 -50.14 -4.66
C LYS A 128 -3.70 -49.25 -4.55
N CYS A 129 -3.74 -48.22 -3.69
CA CYS A 129 -2.62 -47.32 -3.49
C CYS A 129 -1.42 -48.05 -2.87
N LYS A 130 -0.22 -47.85 -3.43
CA LYS A 130 1.03 -48.40 -2.89
C LYS A 130 1.51 -47.69 -1.61
N ARG A 131 0.72 -46.74 -1.08
CA ARG A 131 1.02 -45.93 0.09
C ARG A 131 -0.09 -46.04 1.11
N SER A 132 0.28 -46.05 2.38
CA SER A 132 -0.66 -46.21 3.48
C SER A 132 -1.66 -45.06 3.51
N HIS A 133 -2.94 -45.40 3.64
CA HIS A 133 -4.04 -44.50 3.97
C HIS A 133 -4.47 -44.66 5.44
N ASN A 134 -3.77 -45.50 6.20
CA ASN A 134 -4.15 -45.82 7.57
C ASN A 134 -3.71 -44.72 8.54
N ILE A 135 -4.61 -43.80 8.86
CA ILE A 135 -4.38 -42.75 9.88
C ILE A 135 -4.24 -43.31 11.31
N GLY A 136 -4.66 -44.55 11.54
CA GLY A 136 -4.52 -45.26 12.80
C GLY A 136 -3.18 -45.96 12.99
N ASP A 137 -2.25 -45.90 12.01
CA ASP A 137 -0.90 -46.41 12.17
C ASP A 137 -0.22 -45.73 13.37
N GLN A 138 0.44 -46.52 14.24
CA GLN A 138 1.05 -46.04 15.47
C GLN A 138 2.04 -44.88 15.22
N GLN A 139 2.79 -44.90 14.12
CA GLN A 139 3.70 -43.81 13.76
C GLN A 139 2.94 -42.53 13.42
N VAL A 140 1.85 -42.66 12.66
CA VAL A 140 0.98 -41.55 12.27
C VAL A 140 0.27 -40.97 13.49
N VAL A 141 -0.32 -41.81 14.34
CA VAL A 141 -1.01 -41.40 15.57
C VAL A 141 -0.07 -40.66 16.51
N ASN A 142 1.17 -41.15 16.69
CA ASN A 142 2.15 -40.50 17.55
C ASN A 142 2.57 -39.11 17.03
N ILE A 143 2.71 -38.96 15.71
CA ILE A 143 2.99 -37.66 15.09
C ILE A 143 1.77 -36.74 15.22
N LEU A 144 0.57 -37.20 14.87
CA LEU A 144 -0.65 -36.38 14.99
C LEU A 144 -0.88 -35.93 16.43
N ARG A 145 -0.62 -36.79 17.43
CA ARG A 145 -0.64 -36.43 18.85
C ARG A 145 0.35 -35.33 19.19
N THR A 146 1.58 -35.41 18.68
CA THR A 146 2.61 -34.37 18.86
C THR A 146 2.21 -33.01 18.27
N TYR A 147 1.26 -32.98 17.34
CA TYR A 147 0.75 -31.76 16.72
C TYR A 147 -0.64 -31.35 17.26
N GLY A 148 -1.20 -32.07 18.23
CA GLY A 148 -2.53 -31.83 18.78
C GLY A 148 -3.68 -32.16 17.81
N LEU A 149 -3.45 -33.11 16.90
CA LEU A 149 -4.38 -33.56 15.87
C LEU A 149 -4.86 -35.02 16.09
N ASN A 150 -4.62 -35.58 17.28
CA ASN A 150 -5.08 -36.92 17.61
C ASN A 150 -6.62 -36.99 17.64
N GLY A 151 -7.18 -38.06 17.08
CA GLY A 151 -8.63 -38.30 17.07
C GLY A 151 -9.42 -37.48 16.05
N ARG A 152 -8.75 -36.72 15.18
CA ARG A 152 -9.39 -36.05 14.04
C ARG A 152 -9.85 -37.06 13.01
N ALA A 153 -11.06 -36.84 12.46
CA ALA A 153 -11.56 -37.63 11.35
C ALA A 153 -10.75 -37.35 10.06
N GLU A 154 -10.79 -38.28 9.11
CA GLU A 154 -10.10 -38.16 7.83
C GLU A 154 -10.48 -36.86 7.08
N ASP A 155 -11.77 -36.55 7.00
CA ASP A 155 -12.25 -35.34 6.31
C ASP A 155 -11.77 -34.04 6.97
N GLU A 156 -11.62 -34.03 8.30
CA GLU A 156 -11.07 -32.88 9.02
C GLU A 156 -9.58 -32.68 8.67
N LEU A 157 -8.81 -33.77 8.60
CA LEU A 157 -7.40 -33.72 8.20
C LEU A 157 -7.29 -33.29 6.73
N ASN A 158 -8.07 -33.87 5.82
CA ASN A 158 -8.07 -33.51 4.40
C ASN A 158 -8.40 -32.02 4.20
N GLY A 159 -9.40 -31.49 4.92
CA GLY A 159 -9.73 -30.07 4.89
C GLY A 159 -8.59 -29.16 5.34
N MET A 160 -7.82 -29.58 6.35
CA MET A 160 -6.66 -28.83 6.84
C MET A 160 -5.50 -28.80 5.84
N TYR A 161 -5.23 -29.91 5.13
CA TYR A 161 -4.14 -29.98 4.14
C TYR A 161 -4.52 -29.37 2.78
N SER A 162 -5.80 -29.37 2.41
CA SER A 162 -6.29 -28.80 1.13
C SER A 162 -6.61 -27.30 1.22
N GLY A 163 -6.80 -26.76 2.42
CA GLY A 163 -7.08 -25.33 2.67
C GLY A 163 -5.94 -24.35 2.37
N GLY A 164 -4.74 -24.82 2.03
CA GLY A 164 -3.58 -23.99 1.66
C GLY A 164 -3.49 -23.60 0.17
N ALA A 165 -4.37 -24.12 -0.70
CA ALA A 165 -4.24 -24.02 -2.16
C ALA A 165 -5.46 -23.45 -2.89
N THR A 166 -6.17 -22.46 -2.32
CA THR A 166 -7.31 -21.80 -2.99
C THR A 166 -7.01 -20.35 -3.37
N ALA A 167 -6.25 -20.20 -4.46
CA ALA A 167 -6.51 -19.13 -5.42
C ALA A 167 -7.85 -19.47 -6.12
N MET A 168 -8.76 -18.51 -6.15
CA MET A 168 -9.99 -18.59 -6.93
C MET A 168 -9.66 -18.88 -8.40
N GLN A 169 -10.19 -19.98 -8.94
CA GLN A 169 -10.52 -20.09 -10.35
C GLN A 169 -11.97 -20.60 -10.50
N PRO A 170 -12.65 -20.17 -11.57
CA PRO A 170 -14.10 -20.15 -11.68
C PRO A 170 -14.67 -21.51 -12.06
N ASP A 171 -15.95 -21.68 -11.69
CA ASP A 171 -16.80 -22.80 -12.10
C ASP A 171 -16.73 -23.04 -13.61
N LYS A 172 -16.34 -24.27 -13.98
CA LYS A 172 -16.49 -24.81 -15.33
C LYS A 172 -17.72 -25.70 -15.36
N ASN A 173 -18.72 -25.28 -16.12
CA ASN A 173 -19.71 -26.18 -16.70
C ASN A 173 -19.56 -26.16 -18.23
N TYR A 174 -19.73 -27.36 -18.81
CA TYR A 174 -19.87 -27.72 -20.24
C TYR A 174 -18.63 -28.02 -21.11
N SER A 175 -18.28 -29.32 -21.10
CA SER A 175 -18.39 -30.29 -22.22
C SER A 175 -17.69 -30.11 -23.59
N GLN A 176 -16.85 -31.12 -23.86
CA GLN A 176 -16.65 -31.90 -25.10
C GLN A 176 -15.82 -31.35 -26.29
N GLY A 177 -14.82 -32.16 -26.70
CA GLY A 177 -14.32 -32.25 -28.08
C GLY A 177 -12.81 -32.42 -28.26
N HIS A 178 -12.30 -33.66 -28.23
CA HIS A 178 -11.03 -34.09 -28.89
C HIS A 178 -11.35 -34.54 -30.35
N PRO A 179 -10.41 -34.82 -31.29
CA PRO A 179 -9.06 -35.41 -31.08
C PRO A 179 -7.88 -34.90 -31.97
N SER A 180 -6.66 -35.30 -31.58
CA SER A 180 -5.42 -35.69 -32.30
C SER A 180 -4.95 -34.95 -33.59
N GLU A 181 -3.66 -34.68 -33.83
CA GLU A 181 -2.61 -35.67 -34.16
C GLU A 181 -1.17 -35.09 -34.19
N VAL A 182 -0.23 -35.90 -33.68
CA VAL A 182 1.09 -36.33 -34.25
C VAL A 182 2.22 -35.30 -34.52
N LEU A 183 3.34 -35.51 -33.81
CA LEU A 183 4.71 -35.07 -34.13
C LEU A 183 5.39 -36.07 -35.12
N PRO A 184 6.49 -35.68 -35.79
CA PRO A 184 7.77 -36.27 -35.36
C PRO A 184 9.03 -35.36 -35.40
N HIS A 185 9.98 -35.78 -34.54
CA HIS A 185 11.45 -35.63 -34.50
C HIS A 185 12.21 -35.48 -35.85
N ALA A 186 13.48 -35.05 -35.98
CA ALA A 186 14.62 -34.64 -35.13
C ALA A 186 15.76 -34.08 -36.03
N GLY A 187 16.78 -33.42 -35.43
CA GLY A 187 18.18 -33.58 -35.88
C GLY A 187 18.99 -32.34 -36.34
N SER A 188 20.15 -32.14 -35.66
CA SER A 188 21.46 -31.70 -36.20
C SER A 188 21.84 -30.21 -36.19
N SER A 189 22.89 -29.88 -35.42
CA SER A 189 23.71 -28.64 -35.44
C SER A 189 24.84 -28.72 -36.51
N PRO A 190 25.80 -27.78 -36.63
CA PRO A 190 25.78 -26.30 -36.54
C PRO A 190 26.39 -25.65 -37.82
N LYS A 191 25.98 -24.41 -38.19
CA LYS A 191 26.73 -23.61 -39.19
C LYS A 191 26.97 -22.17 -38.74
N LYS A 192 28.24 -21.78 -38.91
CA LYS A 192 28.87 -20.48 -38.68
C LYS A 192 28.15 -19.35 -39.42
N ILE A 193 27.96 -18.20 -38.77
CA ILE A 193 27.53 -16.95 -39.41
C ILE A 193 28.71 -15.96 -39.40
N PRO A 194 29.02 -15.27 -40.51
CA PRO A 194 30.16 -14.37 -40.62
C PRO A 194 29.88 -12.99 -40.05
N VAL A 195 30.95 -12.38 -39.54
CA VAL A 195 31.08 -10.97 -39.15
C VAL A 195 30.84 -10.06 -40.36
N LYS A 196 29.96 -9.05 -40.21
CA LYS A 196 29.95 -7.86 -41.05
C LYS A 196 30.08 -6.61 -40.19
N GLN A 197 31.08 -5.82 -40.56
CA GLN A 197 31.48 -4.55 -39.98
C GLN A 197 30.41 -3.47 -40.21
N SER A 198 30.12 -2.66 -39.20
CA SER A 198 29.35 -1.42 -39.34
C SER A 198 30.29 -0.22 -39.57
N PRO A 199 29.90 0.76 -40.40
CA PRO A 199 30.74 1.89 -40.76
C PRO A 199 30.77 2.96 -39.67
N ASN A 200 31.97 3.49 -39.43
CA ASN A 200 32.24 4.69 -38.67
C ASN A 200 31.46 5.89 -39.24
N SER A 201 30.68 6.56 -38.40
CA SER A 201 30.35 7.98 -38.56
C SER A 201 30.77 8.70 -37.29
N LYS A 202 31.95 9.35 -37.36
CA LYS A 202 32.45 10.27 -36.35
C LYS A 202 31.52 11.50 -36.30
N LYS A 203 30.61 11.55 -35.32
CA LYS A 203 30.14 12.83 -34.79
C LYS A 203 31.10 13.23 -33.67
N GLY A 204 31.62 14.47 -33.75
CA GLY A 204 32.47 15.03 -32.71
C GLY A 204 31.74 14.99 -31.37
N LEU A 205 32.28 14.20 -30.44
CA LEU A 205 31.82 14.15 -29.06
C LEU A 205 32.35 15.39 -28.34
N ASP A 206 31.44 16.14 -27.74
CA ASP A 206 31.71 17.27 -26.87
C ASP A 206 32.40 16.76 -25.60
N LYS A 207 33.74 16.62 -25.66
CA LYS A 207 34.55 15.95 -24.62
C LYS A 207 34.44 16.63 -23.25
N GLU A 208 34.13 17.91 -23.22
CA GLU A 208 34.04 18.72 -21.99
C GLU A 208 32.68 18.54 -21.32
N GLY A 209 31.60 18.56 -22.12
CA GLY A 209 30.24 18.23 -21.66
C GLY A 209 30.10 16.79 -21.15
N ASP A 210 30.73 15.82 -21.83
CA ASP A 210 30.71 14.42 -21.40
C ASP A 210 31.51 14.21 -20.10
N LYS A 211 32.62 14.92 -19.92
CA LYS A 211 33.42 14.88 -18.68
C LYS A 211 32.62 15.46 -17.49
N MET A 212 31.89 16.56 -17.72
CA MET A 212 31.00 17.16 -16.72
C MET A 212 29.81 16.25 -16.37
N LYS A 213 29.24 15.53 -17.35
CA LYS A 213 28.18 14.53 -17.12
C LYS A 213 28.68 13.28 -16.37
N MET A 214 29.93 12.87 -16.58
CA MET A 214 30.50 11.73 -15.85
C MET A 214 30.81 12.09 -14.39
N SER A 215 31.24 13.32 -14.11
CA SER A 215 31.58 13.80 -12.76
C SER A 215 30.37 14.10 -11.85
N SER A 216 29.15 13.92 -12.37
CA SER A 216 27.89 14.00 -11.62
C SER A 216 27.24 12.63 -11.37
N ILE A 217 27.94 11.53 -11.70
CA ILE A 217 27.46 10.15 -11.53
C ILE A 217 28.43 9.34 -10.67
N ILE A 218 27.90 8.52 -9.75
CA ILE A 218 28.67 7.62 -8.91
C ILE A 218 29.10 6.36 -9.69
N CYS A 219 30.35 5.95 -9.47
CA CYS A 219 30.90 4.72 -10.04
C CYS A 219 30.35 3.49 -9.33
N VAL A 220 29.48 2.73 -10.00
CA VAL A 220 28.91 1.50 -9.44
C VAL A 220 29.94 0.42 -9.09
N HIS A 221 31.11 0.42 -9.73
CA HIS A 221 32.20 -0.51 -9.40
C HIS A 221 32.98 -0.07 -8.15
N ALA A 222 33.00 1.22 -7.83
CA ALA A 222 33.62 1.71 -6.60
C ALA A 222 32.80 1.30 -5.36
N LEU A 223 31.46 1.23 -5.48
CA LEU A 223 30.57 0.79 -4.40
C LEU A 223 30.79 -0.65 -3.92
N VAL A 224 31.49 -1.46 -4.70
CA VAL A 224 31.79 -2.87 -4.39
C VAL A 224 33.29 -3.14 -4.37
N ASP A 225 34.11 -2.09 -4.26
CA ASP A 225 35.57 -2.16 -4.22
C ASP A 225 36.20 -2.85 -5.45
N GLN A 226 35.57 -2.74 -6.62
CA GLN A 226 36.00 -3.35 -7.89
C GLN A 226 36.40 -2.33 -8.96
N CYS A 227 36.48 -1.04 -8.64
CA CYS A 227 36.88 -0.02 -9.61
C CYS A 227 38.40 -0.10 -9.90
N LYS A 228 38.75 -0.46 -11.14
CA LYS A 228 40.15 -0.57 -11.58
C LYS A 228 40.85 0.76 -11.87
N PHE A 229 40.10 1.85 -11.87
CA PHE A 229 40.60 3.18 -12.26
C PHE A 229 41.01 4.05 -11.07
N GLY A 230 40.63 3.69 -9.84
CA GLY A 230 40.99 4.45 -8.63
C GLY A 230 40.68 5.94 -8.77
N GLU A 231 41.64 6.79 -8.40
CA GLU A 231 41.55 8.26 -8.50
C GLU A 231 41.46 8.78 -9.95
N LYS A 232 41.80 7.95 -10.95
CA LYS A 232 41.66 8.31 -12.38
C LYS A 232 40.26 8.03 -12.93
N CYS A 233 39.32 7.57 -12.10
CA CYS A 233 37.94 7.37 -12.53
C CYS A 233 37.26 8.72 -12.82
N LEU A 234 36.61 8.82 -13.98
CA LEU A 234 35.85 10.03 -14.37
C LEU A 234 34.52 10.18 -13.60
N LYS A 235 34.14 9.16 -12.83
CA LYS A 235 32.91 9.10 -12.01
C LYS A 235 33.26 9.28 -10.55
N VAL A 236 32.32 9.79 -9.77
CA VAL A 236 32.50 10.00 -8.33
C VAL A 236 32.62 8.66 -7.61
N HIS A 237 33.61 8.52 -6.74
CA HIS A 237 33.72 7.40 -5.81
C HIS A 237 33.06 7.79 -4.48
N SER A 238 32.13 6.97 -4.02
CA SER A 238 31.46 7.13 -2.72
C SER A 238 31.22 5.75 -2.14
N SER A 239 31.06 5.67 -0.82
CA SER A 239 30.66 4.46 -0.08
C SER A 239 29.17 4.14 -0.24
N LYS A 240 28.36 5.09 -0.72
CA LYS A 240 26.90 5.00 -0.85
C LYS A 240 26.44 5.29 -2.27
N PRO A 241 25.25 4.80 -2.69
CA PRO A 241 24.73 5.05 -4.03
C PRO A 241 24.24 6.50 -4.26
N TYR A 242 24.45 7.39 -3.28
CA TYR A 242 24.16 8.81 -3.32
C TYR A 242 25.20 9.59 -2.51
N GLN A 243 25.51 10.80 -2.96
CA GLN A 243 26.46 11.70 -2.31
C GLN A 243 26.07 13.15 -2.56
N TRP A 244 25.77 13.89 -1.49
CA TRP A 244 25.63 15.33 -1.51
C TRP A 244 27.02 15.98 -1.59
N GLN A 245 27.12 17.03 -2.40
CA GLN A 245 28.32 17.83 -2.55
C GLN A 245 27.98 19.32 -2.54
N TYR A 246 28.90 20.14 -2.05
CA TYR A 246 28.81 21.59 -2.14
C TYR A 246 29.99 22.17 -2.89
N GLU A 247 29.78 23.32 -3.53
CA GLU A 247 30.81 24.07 -4.25
C GLU A 247 31.69 24.80 -3.23
N GLY A 248 32.98 24.45 -3.21
CA GLY A 248 34.02 25.12 -2.43
C GLY A 248 34.38 26.49 -3.02
N GLN A 249 35.26 27.21 -2.33
CA GLN A 249 35.67 28.57 -2.71
C GLN A 249 36.35 28.62 -4.10
N ASP A 250 37.04 27.55 -4.47
CA ASP A 250 37.76 27.43 -5.75
C ASP A 250 36.92 26.79 -6.87
N GLY A 251 35.61 26.57 -6.65
CA GLY A 251 34.71 25.91 -7.61
C GLY A 251 34.78 24.38 -7.59
N GLU A 252 35.60 23.81 -6.70
CA GLU A 252 35.73 22.37 -6.45
C GLU A 252 34.44 21.80 -5.82
N TRP A 253 34.00 20.62 -6.24
CA TRP A 253 32.86 19.93 -5.61
C TRP A 253 33.32 19.06 -4.43
N ILE A 254 32.98 19.47 -3.21
CA ILE A 254 33.39 18.81 -1.96
C ILE A 254 32.26 17.93 -1.44
N SER A 255 32.56 16.66 -1.12
CA SER A 255 31.60 15.71 -0.57
C SER A 255 31.19 16.07 0.86
N VAL A 256 29.88 16.08 1.11
CA VAL A 256 29.31 16.25 2.46
C VAL A 256 29.66 15.01 3.31
N PRO A 257 30.06 15.18 4.58
CA PRO A 257 30.34 14.08 5.49
C PRO A 257 29.15 13.12 5.66
N ASP A 258 29.43 11.84 5.92
CA ASP A 258 28.44 10.75 5.88
C ASP A 258 27.16 11.00 6.69
N GLN A 259 27.28 11.55 7.90
CA GLN A 259 26.12 11.82 8.76
C GLN A 259 25.21 12.89 8.16
N ALA A 260 25.78 14.04 7.76
CA ALA A 260 25.02 15.12 7.13
C ALA A 260 24.51 14.72 5.73
N ASN A 261 25.26 13.87 5.02
CA ASN A 261 24.86 13.30 3.74
C ASN A 261 23.56 12.49 3.86
N ASP A 262 23.44 11.64 4.88
CA ASP A 262 22.24 10.84 5.12
C ASP A 262 21.06 11.69 5.58
N GLU A 263 21.29 12.71 6.41
CA GLU A 263 20.25 13.63 6.86
C GLU A 263 19.66 14.46 5.71
N LEU A 264 20.52 15.03 4.86
CA LEU A 264 20.11 15.74 3.66
C LEU A 264 19.34 14.82 2.71
N GLN A 265 19.85 13.60 2.51
CA GLN A 265 19.19 12.63 1.66
C GLN A 265 17.81 12.24 2.21
N LYS A 266 17.69 12.00 3.53
CA LYS A 266 16.40 11.67 4.16
C LYS A 266 15.37 12.79 3.99
N LYS A 267 15.79 14.05 4.13
CA LYS A 267 14.91 15.21 3.91
C LYS A 267 14.50 15.31 2.45
N TYR A 268 15.45 15.14 1.52
CA TYR A 268 15.22 15.37 0.10
C TYR A 268 14.23 14.39 -0.55
N VAL A 269 14.13 13.14 -0.09
CA VAL A 269 13.25 12.10 -0.68
C VAL A 269 11.79 12.55 -0.84
N LEU A 270 11.28 13.38 0.08
CA LEU A 270 9.92 13.93 -0.01
C LEU A 270 9.94 15.38 -0.53
N PRO A 271 9.16 15.71 -1.58
CA PRO A 271 9.17 17.07 -2.12
C PRO A 271 8.61 18.14 -1.17
N SER A 272 7.84 17.75 -0.13
CA SER A 272 7.33 18.66 0.90
C SER A 272 8.43 19.32 1.73
N ASN A 273 9.62 18.71 1.79
CA ASN A 273 10.76 19.16 2.59
C ASN A 273 11.70 20.09 1.79
N ALA A 274 11.19 20.78 0.76
CA ALA A 274 12.00 21.54 -0.19
C ALA A 274 12.73 22.76 0.43
N ASP A 275 12.31 23.22 1.61
CA ASP A 275 13.00 24.27 2.36
C ASP A 275 14.12 23.67 3.21
N CYS A 276 15.31 23.48 2.62
CA CYS A 276 16.53 23.18 3.37
C CYS A 276 17.17 24.48 3.92
N ARG A 277 16.37 25.33 4.59
CA ARG A 277 16.86 26.61 5.15
C ARG A 277 17.84 26.41 6.31
N ASP A 278 17.79 25.24 6.95
CA ASP A 278 18.70 24.83 8.03
C ASP A 278 19.92 24.04 7.53
N CYS A 279 20.26 24.12 6.24
CA CYS A 279 21.47 23.49 5.73
C CYS A 279 22.70 24.31 6.18
N PRO A 280 23.69 23.71 6.87
CA PRO A 280 24.89 24.43 7.32
C PRO A 280 25.76 25.00 6.17
N PHE A 281 25.37 24.76 4.91
CA PHE A 281 26.06 25.19 3.69
C PHE A 281 25.28 26.25 2.89
N ALA A 282 24.34 26.97 3.52
CA ALA A 282 23.35 27.84 2.86
C ALA A 282 23.91 28.92 1.89
N SER A 283 25.21 29.25 1.95
CA SER A 283 25.87 30.20 1.04
C SER A 283 26.52 29.57 -0.20
N SER A 284 26.61 28.24 -0.29
CA SER A 284 27.28 27.51 -1.38
C SER A 284 26.28 26.79 -2.29
N LYS A 285 26.63 26.61 -3.58
CA LYS A 285 25.82 25.74 -4.46
C LYS A 285 25.91 24.30 -3.95
N VAL A 286 24.78 23.60 -3.90
CA VAL A 286 24.70 22.21 -3.44
C VAL A 286 24.14 21.34 -4.57
N ARG A 287 24.68 20.12 -4.72
CA ARG A 287 24.18 19.12 -5.67
C ARG A 287 24.11 17.74 -5.05
N LEU A 288 23.20 16.93 -5.57
CA LEU A 288 23.13 15.50 -5.32
C LEU A 288 23.75 14.74 -6.49
N VAL A 289 24.73 13.88 -6.19
CA VAL A 289 25.33 12.93 -7.13
C VAL A 289 24.77 11.54 -6.81
N THR A 290 24.31 10.80 -7.82
CA THR A 290 23.74 9.46 -7.63
C THR A 290 24.40 8.45 -8.57
N THR A 291 24.15 7.16 -8.35
CA THR A 291 24.40 6.15 -9.40
C THR A 291 23.53 6.44 -10.63
N PRO A 292 23.83 5.84 -11.80
CA PRO A 292 23.00 5.99 -12.99
C PRO A 292 21.53 5.69 -12.71
N SER A 293 20.63 6.42 -13.35
CA SER A 293 19.19 6.16 -13.29
C SER A 293 18.88 4.72 -13.70
N SER A 294 17.90 4.09 -13.06
CA SER A 294 17.37 2.77 -13.45
C SER A 294 16.86 2.75 -14.90
N SER A 295 16.49 3.90 -15.46
CA SER A 295 16.12 4.06 -16.87
C SER A 295 17.30 3.95 -17.84
N ARG A 296 18.54 4.12 -17.34
CA ARG A 296 19.78 4.05 -18.12
C ARG A 296 20.69 2.89 -17.70
N SER A 297 20.33 2.14 -16.66
CA SER A 297 21.18 1.07 -16.12
C SER A 297 20.36 -0.03 -15.47
N VAL A 298 20.69 -1.28 -15.82
CA VAL A 298 20.13 -2.50 -15.21
C VAL A 298 20.86 -2.91 -13.92
N SER A 299 21.80 -2.09 -13.43
CA SER A 299 22.52 -2.37 -12.19
C SER A 299 21.56 -2.41 -11.00
N LYS A 300 21.74 -3.37 -10.08
CA LYS A 300 21.03 -3.38 -8.80
C LYS A 300 21.30 -2.15 -7.93
N PHE A 301 22.36 -1.40 -8.24
CA PHE A 301 22.71 -0.15 -7.58
C PHE A 301 22.18 1.08 -8.32
N ALA A 302 21.47 0.91 -9.44
CA ALA A 302 20.91 2.03 -10.19
C ALA A 302 19.89 2.81 -9.34
N THR A 303 19.89 4.13 -9.47
CA THR A 303 18.98 4.99 -8.71
C THR A 303 17.61 4.95 -9.37
N GLU A 304 16.60 4.49 -8.64
CA GLU A 304 15.20 4.61 -9.06
C GLU A 304 14.72 6.04 -8.76
N TRP A 305 14.09 6.69 -9.74
CA TRP A 305 13.58 8.06 -9.60
C TRP A 305 12.06 8.07 -9.64
N ILE A 306 11.49 8.80 -8.68
CA ILE A 306 10.06 8.93 -8.48
C ILE A 306 9.65 10.36 -8.80
N TRP A 307 8.56 10.48 -9.53
CA TRP A 307 8.02 11.75 -9.98
C TRP A 307 6.75 12.07 -9.20
N TYR A 308 6.61 13.32 -8.81
CA TYR A 308 5.51 13.84 -8.02
C TYR A 308 4.88 15.06 -8.67
N TRP A 309 3.59 15.28 -8.46
CA TRP A 309 2.89 16.52 -8.78
C TRP A 309 2.25 17.11 -7.54
N LYS A 310 2.18 18.44 -7.48
CA LYS A 310 1.56 19.14 -6.36
C LYS A 310 0.07 19.35 -6.66
N ASP A 311 -0.80 18.89 -5.76
CA ASP A 311 -2.23 19.15 -5.89
C ASP A 311 -2.63 20.54 -5.41
N GLU A 312 -3.92 20.86 -5.59
CA GLU A 312 -4.53 22.13 -5.18
C GLU A 312 -4.52 22.39 -3.68
N TRP A 313 -4.30 21.35 -2.87
CA TRP A 313 -4.15 21.44 -1.41
C TRP A 313 -2.68 21.51 -0.99
N GLY A 314 -1.76 21.55 -1.95
CA GLY A 314 -0.33 21.64 -1.70
C GLY A 314 0.35 20.32 -1.37
N ASN A 315 -0.35 19.18 -1.45
CA ASN A 315 0.25 17.89 -1.22
C ASN A 315 0.97 17.38 -2.47
N TRP A 316 2.09 16.68 -2.25
CA TRP A 316 2.81 16.01 -3.33
C TRP A 316 2.28 14.58 -3.54
N ASN A 317 2.00 14.25 -4.79
CA ASN A 317 1.36 13.01 -5.21
C ASN A 317 2.25 12.29 -6.23
N GLU A 318 2.56 11.02 -6.00
CA GLU A 318 3.39 10.22 -6.90
C GLU A 318 2.66 9.87 -8.20
N TYR A 319 3.34 10.00 -9.35
CA TYR A 319 2.82 9.55 -10.64
C TYR A 319 2.85 8.02 -10.74
N GLY A 320 1.75 7.43 -11.22
CA GLY A 320 1.60 5.98 -11.39
C GLY A 320 1.01 5.26 -10.18
N ILE A 321 0.91 5.92 -9.02
CA ILE A 321 0.18 5.40 -7.86
C ILE A 321 -1.25 5.94 -7.89
N ALA A 322 -2.22 5.02 -8.03
CA ALA A 322 -3.62 5.37 -7.90
C ALA A 322 -3.91 5.74 -6.44
N ARG A 323 -3.95 7.03 -6.14
CA ARG A 323 -4.55 7.50 -4.89
C ARG A 323 -6.04 7.40 -5.05
N GLY A 324 -6.68 6.69 -4.14
CA GLY A 324 -7.87 7.30 -3.58
C GLY A 324 -9.11 7.35 -4.50
N GLY A 325 -9.06 6.85 -5.74
CA GLY A 325 -10.08 7.08 -6.76
C GLY A 325 -9.81 8.21 -7.76
N LEU A 326 -8.74 9.01 -7.65
CA LEU A 326 -8.44 9.99 -8.70
C LEU A 326 -7.90 9.27 -9.94
N ASP A 327 -8.68 9.33 -11.02
CA ASP A 327 -8.30 9.26 -12.43
C ASP A 327 -6.90 8.67 -12.67
N LYS A 328 -6.82 7.33 -12.79
CA LYS A 328 -5.57 6.64 -13.08
C LYS A 328 -4.98 7.21 -14.37
N ALA A 329 -3.95 8.04 -14.22
CA ALA A 329 -3.20 8.56 -15.34
C ALA A 329 -2.59 7.38 -16.12
N ASP A 330 -2.58 7.47 -17.44
CA ASP A 330 -1.96 6.49 -18.33
C ASP A 330 -0.42 6.56 -18.33
N ILE A 331 0.17 7.14 -17.28
CA ILE A 331 1.60 7.36 -17.13
C ILE A 331 2.08 7.00 -15.72
N SER A 332 3.28 6.42 -15.65
CA SER A 332 3.98 6.11 -14.41
C SER A 332 5.20 7.00 -14.19
N SER A 333 5.72 7.06 -12.95
CA SER A 333 7.01 7.69 -12.67
C SER A 333 8.14 7.16 -13.55
N LYS A 334 8.11 5.87 -13.92
CA LYS A 334 9.10 5.26 -14.81
C LYS A 334 9.03 5.85 -16.22
N ASP A 335 7.84 6.03 -16.78
CA ASP A 335 7.67 6.57 -18.14
C ASP A 335 8.14 8.04 -18.23
N ILE A 336 7.92 8.80 -17.15
CA ILE A 336 8.39 10.19 -17.05
C ILE A 336 9.91 10.21 -16.92
N GLU A 337 10.47 9.34 -16.09
CA GLU A 337 11.92 9.22 -15.92
C GLU A 337 12.63 8.75 -17.19
N ASP A 338 12.06 7.81 -17.94
CA ASP A 338 12.59 7.35 -19.23
C ASP A 338 12.68 8.54 -20.21
N ALA A 339 11.62 9.35 -20.31
CA ALA A 339 11.59 10.55 -21.16
C ALA A 339 12.58 11.64 -20.69
N TYR A 340 12.67 11.87 -19.38
CA TYR A 340 13.62 12.83 -18.80
C TYR A 340 15.07 12.41 -19.06
N ALA A 341 15.38 11.13 -18.86
CA ALA A 341 16.71 10.59 -19.09
C ALA A 341 17.12 10.66 -20.58
N GLU A 342 16.15 10.68 -21.49
CA GLU A 342 16.28 10.91 -22.93
C GLU A 342 16.40 12.38 -23.35
N ASP A 343 16.49 13.31 -22.40
CA ASP A 343 16.51 14.75 -22.65
C ASP A 343 15.28 15.21 -23.47
N THR A 344 14.16 14.49 -23.36
CA THR A 344 12.90 14.87 -24.00
C THR A 344 12.30 16.06 -23.25
N PRO A 345 11.97 17.19 -23.91
CA PRO A 345 11.53 18.39 -23.21
C PRO A 345 10.11 18.28 -22.64
N PHE A 346 9.26 17.43 -23.23
CA PHE A 346 7.85 17.32 -22.85
C PHE A 346 7.37 15.88 -22.81
N ARG A 347 6.42 15.59 -21.91
CA ARG A 347 5.70 14.32 -21.88
C ARG A 347 4.21 14.56 -21.74
N SER A 348 3.43 14.02 -22.68
CA SER A 348 1.98 14.09 -22.61
C SER A 348 1.42 12.83 -21.98
N PHE A 349 0.32 12.99 -21.25
CA PHE A 349 -0.42 11.88 -20.67
C PHE A 349 -1.89 12.26 -20.55
N SER A 350 -2.75 11.28 -20.40
CA SER A 350 -4.18 11.47 -20.21
C SER A 350 -4.63 10.82 -18.92
N THR A 351 -5.63 11.45 -18.34
CA THR A 351 -6.51 10.83 -17.36
C THR A 351 -7.85 10.52 -18.04
N GLN A 352 -8.82 9.99 -17.30
CA GLN A 352 -10.15 9.77 -17.89
C GLN A 352 -10.84 11.09 -18.25
N ARG A 353 -10.56 12.18 -17.52
CA ARG A 353 -11.24 13.47 -17.68
C ARG A 353 -10.41 14.54 -18.39
N PHE A 354 -9.10 14.50 -18.23
CA PHE A 354 -8.22 15.59 -18.67
C PHE A 354 -7.02 15.07 -19.45
N LYS A 355 -6.56 15.89 -20.40
CA LYS A 355 -5.28 15.70 -21.09
C LYS A 355 -4.27 16.64 -20.48
N TYR A 356 -3.08 16.12 -20.22
CA TYR A 356 -2.00 16.87 -19.58
C TYR A 356 -0.74 16.85 -20.42
N LYS A 357 0.08 17.88 -20.22
CA LYS A 357 1.44 17.97 -20.74
C LYS A 357 2.38 18.36 -19.62
N ILE A 358 3.41 17.56 -19.40
CA ILE A 358 4.50 17.82 -18.46
C ILE A 358 5.63 18.48 -19.24
N ASP A 359 6.04 19.67 -18.81
CA ASP A 359 7.30 20.31 -19.22
C ASP A 359 8.40 19.85 -18.24
N LEU A 360 9.28 19.00 -18.76
CA LEU A 360 10.31 18.31 -17.99
C LEU A 360 11.51 19.21 -17.68
N GLN A 361 11.65 20.34 -18.38
CA GLN A 361 12.70 21.33 -18.12
C GLN A 361 12.22 22.36 -17.10
N LYS A 362 10.97 22.81 -17.21
CA LYS A 362 10.37 23.76 -16.26
C LYS A 362 9.81 23.10 -15.00
N MET A 363 9.73 21.77 -14.98
CA MET A 363 9.19 21.00 -13.86
C MET A 363 7.75 21.39 -13.52
N VAL A 364 6.89 21.47 -14.54
CA VAL A 364 5.46 21.81 -14.41
C VAL A 364 4.58 20.90 -15.26
N GLN A 365 3.37 20.65 -14.78
CA GLN A 365 2.29 19.99 -15.51
C GLN A 365 1.24 21.03 -15.88
N ARG A 366 0.77 21.00 -17.13
CA ARG A 366 -0.34 21.83 -17.62
C ARG A 366 -1.54 20.97 -17.99
N ASN A 367 -2.74 21.34 -17.51
CA ASN A 367 -4.02 20.81 -17.98
C ASN A 367 -4.34 21.45 -19.33
N LEU A 368 -4.47 20.66 -20.39
CA LEU A 368 -4.72 21.16 -21.75
C LEU A 368 -6.18 21.56 -21.99
N ILE A 369 -7.09 21.25 -21.06
CA ILE A 369 -8.51 21.61 -21.16
C ILE A 369 -8.80 22.88 -20.36
N GLU A 370 -8.33 22.94 -19.11
CA GLU A 370 -8.61 24.05 -18.18
C GLU A 370 -7.52 25.13 -18.16
N ASP A 371 -6.43 24.90 -18.89
CA ASP A 371 -5.24 25.77 -18.95
C ASP A 371 -4.57 26.06 -17.59
N THR A 372 -4.76 25.17 -16.62
CA THR A 372 -4.16 25.28 -15.30
C THR A 372 -2.78 24.63 -15.25
N GLU A 373 -1.84 25.24 -14.54
CA GLU A 373 -0.49 24.71 -14.33
C GLU A 373 -0.24 24.34 -12.86
N ARG A 374 0.51 23.25 -12.63
CA ARG A 374 0.87 22.75 -11.30
C ARG A 374 2.34 22.31 -11.26
N PRO A 375 3.06 22.51 -10.14
CA PRO A 375 4.45 22.06 -9.99
C PRO A 375 4.61 20.55 -10.05
N VAL A 376 5.73 20.10 -10.61
CA VAL A 376 6.19 18.71 -10.66
C VAL A 376 7.56 18.60 -9.99
N SER A 377 7.86 17.46 -9.38
CA SER A 377 9.10 17.25 -8.65
C SER A 377 9.63 15.84 -8.82
N ARG A 378 10.94 15.74 -9.08
CA ARG A 378 11.66 14.47 -9.26
C ARG A 378 12.51 14.20 -8.02
N ARG A 379 12.37 13.02 -7.40
CA ARG A 379 13.13 12.61 -6.20
C ARG A 379 13.63 11.17 -6.27
N PRO A 380 14.82 10.87 -5.75
CA PRO A 380 15.37 9.52 -5.76
C PRO A 380 14.66 8.64 -4.73
N ARG A 381 14.42 7.37 -5.06
CA ARG A 381 14.03 6.35 -4.08
C ARG A 381 15.29 5.81 -3.42
N LEU A 382 15.29 5.80 -2.09
CA LEU A 382 16.40 5.27 -1.31
C LEU A 382 16.35 3.71 -1.28
N PRO A 383 17.42 3.00 -1.66
CA PRO A 383 17.52 1.55 -1.50
C PRO A 383 17.51 1.17 -0.01
N GLY A 384 16.67 0.21 0.40
CA GLY A 384 16.48 -0.16 1.81
C GLY A 384 15.52 0.75 2.59
N VAL A 385 15.07 1.83 1.97
CA VAL A 385 14.06 2.76 2.49
C VAL A 385 12.71 2.56 1.81
N GLY A 386 12.67 1.72 0.76
CA GLY A 386 11.44 1.19 0.17
C GLY A 386 10.57 0.36 1.13
N ASP A 387 11.07 0.00 2.31
CA ASP A 387 10.29 -0.55 3.44
C ASP A 387 10.53 0.18 4.79
N GLN A 388 11.38 1.23 4.83
CA GLN A 388 11.71 1.97 6.07
C GLN A 388 11.49 3.49 6.03
N MET A 389 11.10 4.09 4.90
CA MET A 389 10.36 5.38 4.89
C MET A 389 8.85 5.19 4.80
N VAL A 390 8.37 4.07 5.33
CA VAL A 390 7.09 4.01 6.02
C VAL A 390 7.30 3.93 7.54
N SER A 391 8.55 4.03 8.05
CA SER A 391 8.86 3.97 9.49
C SER A 391 9.97 4.94 9.89
N SER A 392 9.73 6.21 9.63
CA SER A 392 10.07 7.30 10.56
C SER A 392 9.05 8.44 10.46
N HIS A 393 7.83 8.12 10.04
CA HIS A 393 6.68 8.83 10.58
C HIS A 393 6.41 8.15 11.91
N SER A 394 6.25 8.96 12.95
CA SER A 394 5.41 8.63 14.11
C SER A 394 4.22 7.78 13.68
N GLU A 395 3.69 6.98 14.60
CA GLU A 395 2.43 6.23 14.51
C GLU A 395 1.23 7.12 14.10
N SER A 396 1.21 7.64 12.87
CA SER A 396 0.23 8.62 12.39
C SER A 396 -0.04 8.47 10.89
N SER A 397 0.25 7.30 10.29
CA SER A 397 -0.11 7.01 8.89
C SER A 397 -1.62 6.84 8.67
N HIS A 398 -2.41 6.97 9.74
CA HIS A 398 -3.85 7.10 9.69
C HIS A 398 -4.32 8.55 9.63
N ILE A 399 -3.50 9.53 10.01
CA ILE A 399 -3.93 10.93 10.18
C ILE A 399 -3.48 11.78 8.97
N PRO A 400 -4.32 12.69 8.43
CA PRO A 400 -3.93 13.56 7.33
C PRO A 400 -2.70 14.41 7.67
N SER A 401 -1.76 14.53 6.72
CA SER A 401 -0.52 15.27 6.91
C SER A 401 -0.68 16.78 7.16
N HIS A 402 -1.87 17.32 6.91
CA HIS A 402 -2.21 18.72 7.16
C HIS A 402 -2.79 18.94 8.57
N TRP A 403 -2.96 17.90 9.39
CA TRP A 403 -3.44 18.05 10.76
C TRP A 403 -2.34 18.59 11.68
N ASP A 404 -2.76 19.45 12.60
CA ASP A 404 -1.92 19.95 13.69
C ASP A 404 -1.72 18.83 14.72
N LYS A 405 -0.54 18.82 15.35
CA LYS A 405 -0.19 17.83 16.38
C LYS A 405 -1.13 17.99 17.57
N ILE A 406 -1.92 16.95 17.87
CA ILE A 406 -2.82 16.93 19.02
C ILE A 406 -1.98 16.73 20.30
N GLU A 407 -2.16 17.58 21.31
CA GLU A 407 -1.53 17.40 22.62
C GLU A 407 -2.09 16.15 23.33
N VAL A 408 -1.20 15.37 23.95
CA VAL A 408 -1.56 14.15 24.69
C VAL A 408 -2.49 14.51 25.85
N GLY A 409 -3.76 14.13 25.76
CA GLY A 409 -4.79 14.36 26.78
C GLY A 409 -6.01 15.18 26.36
N SER A 410 -6.07 15.65 25.11
CA SER A 410 -7.16 16.52 24.63
C SER A 410 -8.27 15.75 23.87
N GLY A 411 -9.24 15.19 24.60
CA GLY A 411 -10.53 14.71 24.06
C GLY A 411 -10.47 13.65 22.94
N THR A 412 -11.65 13.20 22.45
CA THR A 412 -11.75 12.27 21.29
C THR A 412 -11.74 13.01 19.93
N TYR A 413 -11.85 14.34 19.94
CA TYR A 413 -11.82 15.21 18.76
C TYR A 413 -11.43 16.66 19.15
N THR A 414 -10.90 17.44 18.21
CA THR A 414 -10.53 18.85 18.43
C THR A 414 -10.93 19.75 17.26
N PHE A 415 -11.27 21.01 17.56
CA PHE A 415 -11.39 22.08 16.57
C PHE A 415 -10.08 22.87 16.50
N VAL A 416 -9.52 23.02 15.30
CA VAL A 416 -8.28 23.75 15.06
C VAL A 416 -8.57 24.91 14.12
N GLU A 417 -8.28 26.15 14.54
CA GLU A 417 -8.49 27.32 13.68
C GLU A 417 -7.57 27.25 12.46
N VAL A 418 -8.17 27.39 11.27
CA VAL A 418 -7.41 27.47 10.02
C VAL A 418 -6.88 28.89 9.86
N ASP A 419 -5.55 29.03 9.73
CA ASP A 419 -4.92 30.34 9.56
C ASP A 419 -5.48 31.09 8.33
N ARG A 420 -5.89 32.35 8.53
CA ARG A 420 -6.48 33.19 7.49
C ARG A 420 -5.53 33.48 6.32
N GLY A 421 -4.22 33.44 6.56
CA GLY A 421 -3.19 33.61 5.54
C GLY A 421 -2.92 32.35 4.71
N SER A 422 -3.45 31.19 5.14
CA SER A 422 -3.11 29.91 4.53
C SER A 422 -3.79 29.66 3.17
N PRO A 423 -3.19 28.83 2.30
CA PRO A 423 -3.84 28.33 1.10
C PRO A 423 -5.12 27.54 1.39
N GLU A 424 -5.17 26.85 2.53
CA GLU A 424 -6.34 26.10 3.02
C GLU A 424 -7.52 27.04 3.24
N TRP A 425 -7.33 28.12 4.02
CA TRP A 425 -8.35 29.14 4.24
C TRP A 425 -8.87 29.73 2.93
N SER A 426 -7.97 30.10 2.03
CA SER A 426 -8.31 30.71 0.75
C SER A 426 -9.18 29.77 -0.09
N THR A 427 -8.82 28.49 -0.14
CA THR A 427 -9.55 27.46 -0.90
C THR A 427 -10.96 27.26 -0.35
N LEU A 428 -11.10 27.09 0.97
CA LEU A 428 -12.38 26.83 1.63
C LEU A 428 -13.28 28.07 1.55
N SER A 429 -12.73 29.26 1.80
CA SER A 429 -13.44 30.53 1.68
C SER A 429 -13.93 30.78 0.26
N ASN A 430 -13.09 30.52 -0.75
CA ASN A 430 -13.50 30.68 -2.15
C ASN A 430 -14.60 29.70 -2.54
N LYS A 431 -14.51 28.43 -2.10
CA LYS A 431 -15.58 27.44 -2.32
C LYS A 431 -16.91 27.88 -1.71
N PHE A 432 -16.91 28.43 -0.50
CA PHE A 432 -18.11 29.00 0.13
C PHE A 432 -18.66 30.21 -0.68
N ARG A 433 -17.80 31.18 -1.00
CA ARG A 433 -18.17 32.43 -1.69
C ARG A 433 -18.70 32.23 -3.10
N LYS A 434 -18.38 31.11 -3.77
CA LYS A 434 -18.97 30.77 -5.10
C LYS A 434 -20.49 30.87 -5.12
N THR A 435 -21.16 30.58 -4.02
CA THR A 435 -22.64 30.63 -3.93
C THR A 435 -23.14 31.55 -2.82
N MET A 436 -22.24 32.09 -2.01
CA MET A 436 -22.53 33.01 -0.90
C MET A 436 -21.62 34.26 -0.96
N PRO A 437 -21.61 35.01 -2.08
CA PRO A 437 -20.64 36.09 -2.29
C PRO A 437 -20.82 37.30 -1.36
N ASN A 438 -22.04 37.52 -0.88
CA ASN A 438 -22.40 38.64 -0.01
C ASN A 438 -22.16 38.36 1.48
N GLU A 439 -21.75 37.14 1.84
CA GLU A 439 -21.57 36.71 3.22
C GLU A 439 -20.07 36.64 3.54
N ARG A 440 -19.69 37.22 4.68
CA ARG A 440 -18.28 37.30 5.08
C ARG A 440 -17.92 36.10 5.95
N VAL A 441 -17.05 35.23 5.44
CA VAL A 441 -16.44 34.17 6.27
C VAL A 441 -15.71 34.80 7.47
N ARG A 442 -16.17 34.48 8.68
CA ARG A 442 -15.61 34.95 9.94
C ARG A 442 -14.54 34.02 10.43
N GLU A 443 -14.79 32.72 10.39
CA GLU A 443 -13.93 31.70 10.98
C GLU A 443 -14.10 30.39 10.19
N ILE A 444 -13.01 29.63 10.10
CA ILE A 444 -12.99 28.27 9.60
C ILE A 444 -12.19 27.47 10.61
N VAL A 445 -12.80 26.44 11.18
CA VAL A 445 -12.10 25.48 12.02
C VAL A 445 -12.05 24.14 11.31
N ARG A 446 -10.88 23.51 11.32
CA ARG A 446 -10.68 22.12 10.91
C ARG A 446 -11.01 21.21 12.08
N ILE A 447 -11.79 20.18 11.82
CA ILE A 447 -12.17 19.17 12.80
C ILE A 447 -11.18 18.02 12.65
N GLN A 448 -10.52 17.69 13.75
CA GLN A 448 -9.56 16.59 13.84
C GLN A 448 -10.16 15.53 14.75
N ASN A 449 -10.77 14.50 14.16
CA ASN A 449 -11.36 13.37 14.86
C ASN A 449 -10.79 12.07 14.27
N GLU A 450 -9.89 11.44 15.01
CA GLU A 450 -9.14 10.26 14.54
C GLU A 450 -10.07 9.07 14.27
N GLU A 451 -11.02 8.79 15.17
CA GLU A 451 -11.96 7.66 15.03
C GLU A 451 -12.82 7.79 13.77
N LEU A 452 -13.40 8.97 13.53
CA LEU A 452 -14.20 9.22 12.32
C LEU A 452 -13.34 9.18 11.06
N TRP A 453 -12.10 9.68 11.14
CA TRP A 453 -11.19 9.67 10.01
C TRP A 453 -10.73 8.25 9.65
N GLU A 454 -10.48 7.38 10.65
CA GLU A 454 -10.18 5.98 10.44
C GLU A 454 -11.35 5.24 9.77
N ALA A 455 -12.58 5.44 10.28
CA ALA A 455 -13.78 4.86 9.69
C ALA A 455 -13.97 5.31 8.22
N PHE A 456 -13.79 6.61 7.95
CA PHE A 456 -13.85 7.18 6.60
C PHE A 456 -12.78 6.60 5.68
N SER A 457 -11.53 6.57 6.15
CA SER A 457 -10.37 6.06 5.41
C SER A 457 -10.51 4.57 5.10
N TRP A 458 -11.04 3.78 6.03
CA TRP A 458 -11.34 2.38 5.83
C TRP A 458 -12.44 2.19 4.78
N LYS A 459 -13.56 2.93 4.89
CA LYS A 459 -14.66 2.86 3.92
C LYS A 459 -14.21 3.25 2.52
N LYS A 460 -13.34 4.26 2.40
CA LYS A 460 -12.71 4.67 1.14
C LYS A 460 -11.91 3.53 0.51
N LYS A 461 -11.03 2.88 1.28
CA LYS A 461 -10.26 1.70 0.82
C LYS A 461 -11.17 0.53 0.43
N TRP A 462 -12.27 0.33 1.16
CA TRP A 462 -13.24 -0.73 0.87
C TRP A 462 -13.97 -0.47 -0.45
N MET A 463 -14.44 0.76 -0.69
CA MET A 463 -15.11 1.13 -1.94
C MET A 463 -14.19 1.03 -3.17
N GLN A 464 -12.88 1.25 -3.01
CA GLN A 464 -11.88 1.13 -4.08
C GLN A 464 -11.67 -0.29 -4.59
N LYS A 465 -12.13 -1.32 -3.87
CA LYS A 465 -12.09 -2.70 -4.38
C LYS A 465 -13.03 -2.89 -5.56
N ASP A 466 -14.09 -2.08 -5.61
CA ASP A 466 -15.21 -2.24 -6.52
C ASP A 466 -15.37 -1.06 -7.48
N LEU A 467 -14.79 0.09 -7.14
CA LEU A 467 -14.87 1.33 -7.90
C LEU A 467 -13.48 1.76 -8.35
N THR A 468 -13.38 2.18 -9.60
CA THR A 468 -12.18 2.82 -10.16
C THR A 468 -11.97 4.23 -9.59
N ASP A 469 -13.07 4.95 -9.34
CA ASP A 469 -13.14 6.23 -8.63
C ASP A 469 -14.23 6.15 -7.55
N VAL A 470 -13.86 6.39 -6.29
CA VAL A 470 -14.84 6.49 -5.18
C VAL A 470 -15.62 7.80 -5.20
N ASN A 471 -15.27 8.70 -6.11
CA ASN A 471 -15.86 10.00 -6.35
C ASN A 471 -15.97 10.77 -5.03
N GLU A 472 -14.81 11.04 -4.40
CA GLU A 472 -14.77 11.82 -3.17
C GLU A 472 -15.09 13.30 -3.48
N LYS A 473 -16.02 13.88 -2.72
CA LYS A 473 -16.44 15.27 -2.86
C LYS A 473 -16.40 16.00 -1.54
N LEU A 474 -16.11 17.29 -1.62
CA LEU A 474 -16.27 18.21 -0.51
C LEU A 474 -17.61 18.95 -0.65
N LEU A 475 -18.56 18.68 0.24
CA LEU A 475 -19.95 19.13 0.16
C LEU A 475 -20.40 19.86 1.44
N PHE A 476 -21.37 20.75 1.33
CA PHE A 476 -21.89 21.53 2.46
C PHE A 476 -23.00 20.78 3.20
N HIS A 477 -23.08 21.00 4.51
CA HIS A 477 -24.19 20.55 5.34
C HIS A 477 -24.54 21.64 6.37
N GLY A 478 -25.81 22.05 6.39
CA GLY A 478 -26.33 22.97 7.41
C GLY A 478 -27.06 22.18 8.48
N THR A 479 -26.84 22.56 9.74
CA THR A 479 -27.51 21.98 10.90
C THR A 479 -27.74 23.04 11.97
N ARG A 480 -28.57 22.72 12.96
CA ARG A 480 -28.77 23.57 14.14
C ARG A 480 -27.54 23.54 15.02
N LYS A 481 -27.27 24.66 15.71
CA LYS A 481 -26.12 24.83 16.61
C LYS A 481 -25.99 23.70 17.63
N GLU A 482 -27.11 23.25 18.18
CA GLU A 482 -27.18 22.18 19.18
C GLU A 482 -26.61 20.83 18.71
N TYR A 483 -26.51 20.58 17.40
CA TYR A 483 -25.97 19.34 16.85
C TYR A 483 -24.52 19.44 16.38
N VAL A 484 -23.89 20.63 16.44
CA VAL A 484 -22.53 20.84 15.91
C VAL A 484 -21.52 19.95 16.63
N ASP A 485 -21.50 19.97 17.97
CA ASP A 485 -20.58 19.15 18.76
C ASP A 485 -20.85 17.66 18.57
N ALA A 486 -22.13 17.26 18.57
CA ALA A 486 -22.52 15.87 18.36
C ALA A 486 -22.05 15.36 16.99
N ILE A 487 -22.18 16.14 15.92
CA ILE A 487 -21.72 15.78 14.58
C ILE A 487 -20.19 15.75 14.50
N ALA A 488 -19.48 16.71 15.11
CA ALA A 488 -18.03 16.72 15.13
C ALA A 488 -17.45 15.51 15.91
N GLN A 489 -18.13 15.09 16.97
CA GLN A 489 -17.73 13.95 17.79
C GLN A 489 -18.11 12.60 17.18
N GLN A 490 -19.35 12.45 16.69
CA GLN A 490 -19.96 11.15 16.37
C GLN A 490 -20.21 10.95 14.87
N GLY A 491 -20.00 12.00 14.06
CA GLY A 491 -20.28 11.99 12.63
C GLY A 491 -21.78 12.17 12.31
N PHE A 492 -22.14 11.93 11.06
CA PHE A 492 -23.51 12.13 10.59
C PHE A 492 -24.35 10.86 10.77
N ASP A 493 -25.42 10.93 11.58
CA ASP A 493 -26.42 9.88 11.71
C ASP A 493 -27.82 10.41 11.36
N TRP A 494 -28.31 10.03 10.18
CA TRP A 494 -29.62 10.46 9.70
C TRP A 494 -30.78 9.95 10.57
N ARG A 495 -30.58 8.92 11.40
CA ARG A 495 -31.60 8.45 12.36
C ARG A 495 -31.82 9.45 13.48
N ILE A 496 -30.83 10.30 13.74
CA ILE A 496 -30.85 11.39 14.71
C ILE A 496 -31.27 12.69 14.00
N SER A 497 -30.79 12.92 12.77
CA SER A 497 -31.06 14.14 11.98
C SER A 497 -32.38 14.14 11.18
N GLY A 498 -33.09 13.01 11.10
CA GLY A 498 -34.14 12.74 10.12
C GLY A 498 -35.58 13.10 10.50
N LEU A 499 -35.81 13.80 11.61
CA LEU A 499 -37.17 14.11 12.09
C LEU A 499 -37.71 15.46 11.61
N SER A 500 -36.87 16.36 11.09
CA SER A 500 -37.24 17.77 10.86
C SER A 500 -37.38 18.19 9.40
N VAL A 501 -36.91 17.41 8.41
CA VAL A 501 -37.00 17.80 6.98
C VAL A 501 -37.30 16.61 6.07
N GLY A 502 -38.19 16.82 5.09
CA GLY A 502 -38.72 15.76 4.23
C GLY A 502 -37.64 14.97 3.48
N THR A 503 -37.74 13.65 3.51
CA THR A 503 -36.77 12.73 2.88
C THR A 503 -37.09 12.52 1.39
N LYS A 504 -36.97 13.55 0.55
CA LYS A 504 -37.39 13.49 -0.86
C LYS A 504 -36.57 12.51 -1.72
N PHE A 505 -35.30 12.29 -1.38
CA PHE A 505 -34.36 11.48 -2.19
C PHE A 505 -33.82 10.26 -1.43
N GLY A 506 -34.43 9.93 -0.30
CA GLY A 506 -34.08 8.79 0.56
C GLY A 506 -33.93 9.18 2.03
N LYS A 507 -34.00 8.18 2.91
CA LYS A 507 -33.78 8.29 4.35
C LYS A 507 -32.28 8.15 4.65
N GLY A 508 -31.56 9.25 4.49
CA GLY A 508 -30.11 9.34 4.66
C GLY A 508 -29.69 10.76 5.03
N SER A 509 -28.38 10.98 5.20
CA SER A 509 -27.79 12.29 5.47
C SER A 509 -27.66 13.07 4.16
N TYR A 510 -28.10 14.34 4.16
CA TYR A 510 -28.15 15.19 2.97
C TYR A 510 -26.96 16.15 2.93
N PHE A 511 -26.31 16.24 1.77
CA PHE A 511 -25.18 17.14 1.52
C PHE A 511 -25.41 17.91 0.22
N ALA A 512 -25.10 19.20 0.22
CA ALA A 512 -25.30 20.07 -0.93
C ALA A 512 -23.98 20.45 -1.59
N ARG A 513 -23.99 20.55 -2.92
CA ARG A 513 -22.88 21.15 -3.67
C ARG A 513 -22.66 22.63 -3.29
N ASP A 514 -23.76 23.33 -3.07
CA ASP A 514 -23.83 24.78 -2.94
C ASP A 514 -24.10 25.19 -1.47
N ALA A 515 -23.33 26.14 -0.95
CA ALA A 515 -23.46 26.63 0.43
C ALA A 515 -24.80 27.36 0.64
N SER A 516 -25.26 28.08 -0.37
CA SER A 516 -26.55 28.79 -0.35
C SER A 516 -27.75 27.87 -0.11
N TYR A 517 -27.68 26.62 -0.55
CA TYR A 517 -28.70 25.62 -0.26
C TYR A 517 -28.67 25.22 1.22
N SER A 518 -27.47 24.92 1.73
CA SER A 518 -27.27 24.48 3.11
C SER A 518 -27.57 25.57 4.15
N LYS A 519 -27.47 26.86 3.77
CA LYS A 519 -27.83 28.01 4.62
C LYS A 519 -29.22 27.88 5.24
N ASN A 520 -30.19 27.33 4.50
CA ASN A 520 -31.57 27.23 4.95
C ASN A 520 -31.80 26.21 6.08
N TYR A 521 -30.75 25.47 6.45
CA TYR A 521 -30.80 24.38 7.43
C TYR A 521 -29.98 24.68 8.69
N THR A 522 -29.43 25.90 8.81
CA THR A 522 -28.69 26.35 10.00
C THR A 522 -29.37 27.55 10.66
N ASP A 523 -29.31 27.60 11.99
CA ASP A 523 -29.79 28.70 12.84
C ASP A 523 -28.65 29.57 13.41
N SER A 524 -27.38 29.13 13.26
CA SER A 524 -26.21 29.81 13.81
C SER A 524 -25.27 30.43 12.76
N ARG A 525 -25.66 30.42 11.48
CA ARG A 525 -24.77 30.79 10.35
C ARG A 525 -23.47 29.98 10.36
N GLN A 526 -23.59 28.70 10.70
CA GLN A 526 -22.49 27.74 10.65
C GLN A 526 -22.83 26.64 9.64
N LEU A 527 -21.89 26.32 8.77
CA LEU A 527 -22.01 25.21 7.82
C LEU A 527 -20.83 24.27 7.98
N PHE A 528 -21.13 22.97 8.02
CA PHE A 528 -20.11 21.97 7.82
C PHE A 528 -19.70 21.92 6.35
N LEU A 529 -18.42 21.68 6.13
CA LEU A 529 -17.85 21.30 4.85
C LEU A 529 -17.25 19.90 5.02
N VAL A 530 -17.83 18.94 4.31
CA VAL A 530 -17.78 17.50 4.64
C VAL A 530 -17.13 16.75 3.49
N ARG A 531 -16.17 15.88 3.78
CA ARG A 531 -15.69 14.90 2.79
C ARG A 531 -16.70 13.78 2.67
N VAL A 532 -17.13 13.49 1.45
CA VAL A 532 -18.18 12.52 1.16
C VAL A 532 -17.74 11.58 0.05
N LEU A 533 -17.76 10.28 0.32
CA LEU A 533 -17.53 9.21 -0.66
C LEU A 533 -18.83 8.92 -1.41
N VAL A 534 -19.07 9.63 -2.53
CA VAL A 534 -20.37 9.48 -3.23
C VAL A 534 -20.44 8.24 -4.11
N GLY A 535 -19.30 7.73 -4.58
CA GLY A 535 -19.19 6.57 -5.48
C GLY A 535 -20.07 6.69 -6.72
N ASP A 536 -20.63 5.55 -7.14
CA ASP A 536 -21.64 5.53 -8.19
C ASP A 536 -22.98 6.01 -7.65
N THR A 537 -23.58 6.96 -8.37
CA THR A 537 -24.80 7.65 -7.93
C THR A 537 -26.00 7.26 -8.79
N VAL A 538 -27.20 7.37 -8.22
CA VAL A 538 -28.49 7.15 -8.89
C VAL A 538 -29.51 8.15 -8.39
N GLN A 539 -30.55 8.43 -9.17
CA GLN A 539 -31.64 9.30 -8.73
C GLN A 539 -32.30 8.73 -7.47
N GLY A 540 -32.47 9.57 -6.46
CA GLY A 540 -33.05 9.19 -5.17
C GLY A 540 -34.57 9.07 -5.21
N HIS A 541 -35.11 8.33 -4.24
CA HIS A 541 -36.53 8.12 -4.06
C HIS A 541 -36.88 8.16 -2.56
N PRO A 542 -38.04 8.71 -2.13
CA PRO A 542 -38.35 8.90 -0.71
C PRO A 542 -38.33 7.64 0.14
N ASN A 543 -38.64 6.50 -0.47
CA ASN A 543 -38.71 5.21 0.22
C ASN A 543 -37.36 4.50 0.36
N TYR A 544 -36.29 5.03 -0.25
CA TYR A 544 -34.97 4.39 -0.14
C TYR A 544 -34.42 4.55 1.27
N VAL A 545 -34.04 3.43 1.89
CA VAL A 545 -33.31 3.35 3.16
C VAL A 545 -31.84 2.93 2.96
N LYS A 546 -31.50 2.59 1.71
CA LYS A 546 -30.17 2.32 1.17
C LYS A 546 -30.22 2.55 -0.34
N PRO A 547 -29.09 2.75 -1.02
CA PRO A 547 -29.09 2.88 -2.48
C PRO A 547 -29.64 1.61 -3.16
N PRO A 548 -30.35 1.74 -4.30
CA PRO A 548 -30.87 0.60 -5.04
C PRO A 548 -29.75 -0.23 -5.71
N MET A 549 -30.11 -1.43 -6.19
CA MET A 549 -29.19 -2.30 -6.95
C MET A 549 -29.06 -1.83 -8.40
N LYS A 550 -27.87 -2.02 -9.00
CA LYS A 550 -27.66 -1.81 -10.44
C LYS A 550 -28.36 -2.90 -11.24
N SER A 551 -28.90 -2.53 -12.40
CA SER A 551 -29.73 -3.43 -13.23
C SER A 551 -28.97 -4.58 -13.92
N SER A 552 -27.64 -4.65 -13.81
CA SER A 552 -26.85 -5.74 -14.41
C SER A 552 -26.96 -7.04 -13.61
N PRO A 553 -26.88 -8.23 -14.25
CA PRO A 553 -26.86 -9.51 -13.55
C PRO A 553 -25.70 -9.57 -12.54
N GLY A 554 -25.99 -9.81 -11.26
CA GLY A 554 -24.99 -9.76 -10.18
C GLY A 554 -24.55 -8.33 -9.79
N GLY A 555 -25.29 -7.30 -10.24
CA GLY A 555 -24.96 -5.89 -10.03
C GLY A 555 -24.92 -5.50 -8.55
N LYS A 556 -23.82 -4.85 -8.15
CA LYS A 556 -23.68 -4.27 -6.81
C LYS A 556 -24.65 -3.09 -6.63
N ALA A 557 -24.96 -2.74 -5.38
CA ALA A 557 -25.71 -1.53 -5.08
C ALA A 557 -24.95 -0.28 -5.54
N TYR A 558 -25.69 0.79 -5.86
CA TYR A 558 -25.12 2.13 -5.93
C TYR A 558 -24.55 2.54 -4.56
N ASN A 559 -23.77 3.62 -4.52
CA ASN A 559 -23.12 4.08 -3.30
C ASN A 559 -23.83 5.28 -2.66
N SER A 560 -24.54 6.06 -3.45
CA SER A 560 -25.33 7.20 -2.97
C SER A 560 -26.51 7.52 -3.89
N CYS A 561 -27.43 8.35 -3.40
CA CYS A 561 -28.54 8.88 -4.18
C CYS A 561 -28.37 10.38 -4.42
N VAL A 562 -28.89 10.88 -5.53
CA VAL A 562 -28.83 12.30 -5.92
C VAL A 562 -30.19 12.83 -6.36
N ASN A 563 -30.36 14.15 -6.37
CA ASN A 563 -31.58 14.78 -6.89
C ASN A 563 -31.72 14.64 -8.42
N ASP A 564 -30.60 14.79 -9.14
CA ASP A 564 -30.50 14.74 -10.59
C ASP A 564 -29.16 14.11 -10.98
N PRO A 565 -29.15 12.91 -11.62
CA PRO A 565 -27.92 12.24 -12.03
C PRO A 565 -27.06 13.01 -13.04
N SER A 566 -27.66 13.92 -13.83
CA SER A 566 -26.95 14.67 -14.86
C SER A 566 -26.21 15.88 -14.29
N ASN A 567 -26.79 16.54 -13.27
CA ASN A 567 -26.19 17.68 -12.59
C ASN A 567 -26.53 17.65 -11.09
N PRO A 568 -25.85 16.79 -10.31
CA PRO A 568 -26.20 16.60 -8.92
C PRO A 568 -25.88 17.83 -8.06
N ALA A 569 -26.91 18.35 -7.39
CA ALA A 569 -26.80 19.45 -6.42
C ALA A 569 -26.96 18.96 -4.98
N ILE A 570 -27.66 17.85 -4.78
CA ILE A 570 -27.93 17.23 -3.49
C ILE A 570 -27.51 15.77 -3.55
N TYR A 571 -26.80 15.32 -2.53
CA TYR A 571 -26.32 13.95 -2.35
C TYR A 571 -26.89 13.40 -1.05
N VAL A 572 -27.39 12.16 -1.09
CA VAL A 572 -27.94 11.45 0.06
C VAL A 572 -27.08 10.23 0.35
N ILE A 573 -26.55 10.18 1.57
CA ILE A 573 -25.63 9.15 2.03
C ILE A 573 -26.28 8.35 3.16
N PHE A 574 -26.22 7.02 3.06
CA PHE A 574 -26.94 6.12 3.95
C PHE A 574 -26.04 5.48 5.02
N GLU A 575 -24.72 5.50 4.82
CA GLU A 575 -23.73 4.98 5.76
C GLU A 575 -22.84 6.10 6.31
N HIS A 576 -22.78 6.21 7.64
CA HIS A 576 -22.00 7.26 8.33
C HIS A 576 -20.51 7.26 7.93
N ALA A 577 -19.89 6.09 7.77
CA ALA A 577 -18.48 5.94 7.38
C ALA A 577 -18.18 6.46 5.96
N GLN A 578 -19.17 6.80 5.13
CA GLN A 578 -18.94 7.47 3.85
C GLN A 578 -18.71 8.99 4.00
N THR A 579 -18.76 9.52 5.21
CA THR A 579 -18.70 10.96 5.49
C THR A 579 -17.69 11.28 6.57
N TYR A 580 -16.99 12.41 6.45
CA TYR A 580 -16.12 12.96 7.47
C TYR A 580 -16.36 14.48 7.60
N PRO A 581 -16.84 14.99 8.76
CA PRO A 581 -17.00 16.41 8.98
C PRO A 581 -15.62 17.05 9.07
N GLU A 582 -15.15 17.67 8.00
CA GLU A 582 -13.75 18.13 7.93
C GLU A 582 -13.57 19.56 8.42
N TYR A 583 -14.49 20.45 8.07
CA TYR A 583 -14.45 21.85 8.51
C TYR A 583 -15.81 22.34 8.98
N LEU A 584 -15.79 23.33 9.86
CA LEU A 584 -16.93 24.14 10.23
C LEU A 584 -16.63 25.60 9.86
N ILE A 585 -17.52 26.20 9.06
CA ILE A 585 -17.41 27.57 8.56
C ILE A 585 -18.44 28.44 9.24
N THR A 586 -18.01 29.50 9.91
CA THR A 586 -18.86 30.53 10.52
C THR A 586 -18.84 31.81 9.66
N TYR A 587 -20.00 32.40 9.33
CA TYR A 587 -20.10 33.57 8.42
C TYR A 587 -21.08 34.69 8.85
#